data_AF-A0A4V6QHA5-F1
#
_entry.id   AF-A0A4V6QHA5-F1
#
_cell.length_a   1.000
_cell.length_b   1.000
_cell.length_c   1.000
_cell.angle_alpha   90.00
_cell.angle_beta   90.00
_cell.angle_gamma   90.00
#
_symmetry.space_group_name_H-M   'P 1'
#
loop_
_entity.id
_entity.type
_entity.pdbx_description
1 polymer ?
#
loop_
_entity_poly.entity_id
_entity_poly.type
_entity_poly.pdbx_seq_one_letter_code
_entity_poly.pdbx_strand_id
1 'polypeptide(L)'
;MSRLLANDSGRIIVTLGEEVGGRRQARTTLDIGAGPATLYVLARAHCPDGPALDVSVGDTLVGSIAPRTDPVLTWHDLPLPAGIASGPTTVRLSAGGDGRTSWSVAVDYTGDGGDELSLDRGATWSSERIGYMHVAPGRYVVRARASEGSDPVPLRHAWEQLGHPAVEEFTSYLPAAAREARDPWNAVQVLSTWVAGLWTYRNTSQALQYAPWDPITILDWGRRNMGHAGNLPVVMCVHYAVVFVSACQALGIPARCAPLTGAMNSLSGHFVAEVWMEKWGRWVMVDPNFDITIDGPDGPADLRTIRKLGGNLKPHVKAGTGIESHLAAPAERTWFENILLKGIVYRDRALWPRSDFLSRPELAPPGHGATAYSELDIVWESRGLERGFGMFRHFGDEAWFDAPPKDGTR
;
A
#
# COMPACT_ATOMS: atom_id res chain seq x y z
N MET A 1 -21.96 12.05 -2.34
CA MET A 1 -21.63 10.62 -2.48
C MET A 1 -20.93 10.47 -3.82
N SER A 2 -19.85 9.71 -3.92
CA SER A 2 -19.10 9.47 -5.16
C SER A 2 -18.79 7.98 -5.29
N ARG A 3 -18.44 7.54 -6.49
CA ARG A 3 -18.14 6.13 -6.79
C ARG A 3 -16.86 5.99 -7.58
N LEU A 4 -16.00 5.05 -7.19
CA LEU A 4 -14.87 4.61 -7.99
C LEU A 4 -15.30 3.63 -9.08
N LEU A 5 -14.77 3.86 -10.27
CA LEU A 5 -14.90 3.08 -11.48
C LEU A 5 -13.49 2.60 -11.85
N ALA A 6 -13.25 1.30 -11.75
CA ALA A 6 -11.95 0.69 -11.97
C ALA A 6 -12.14 -0.74 -12.49
N ASN A 7 -11.29 -1.16 -13.43
CA ASN A 7 -11.27 -2.50 -14.01
C ASN A 7 -10.05 -3.33 -13.57
N ASP A 8 -9.11 -2.71 -12.84
CA ASP A 8 -7.94 -3.33 -12.23
C ASP A 8 -8.22 -3.78 -10.78
N SER A 9 -7.27 -4.47 -10.16
CA SER A 9 -7.26 -4.76 -8.71
C SER A 9 -6.21 -3.95 -7.93
N GLY A 10 -5.31 -3.28 -8.66
CA GLY A 10 -4.20 -2.50 -8.14
C GLY A 10 -2.98 -3.32 -7.76
N ARG A 11 -2.94 -4.61 -8.10
CA ARG A 11 -1.84 -5.53 -7.78
C ARG A 11 -0.78 -5.46 -8.87
N ILE A 12 0.18 -4.57 -8.68
CA ILE A 12 1.20 -4.27 -9.70
C ILE A 12 2.59 -4.71 -9.26
N ILE A 13 3.42 -5.06 -10.24
CA ILE A 13 4.86 -5.20 -10.04
C ILE A 13 5.49 -3.95 -10.66
N VAL A 14 6.13 -3.11 -9.84
CA VAL A 14 6.61 -1.78 -10.25
C VAL A 14 7.59 -1.78 -11.42
N THR A 15 8.31 -2.89 -11.60
CA THR A 15 9.27 -3.08 -12.70
C THR A 15 8.63 -3.69 -13.94
N LEU A 16 7.33 -3.99 -13.95
CA LEU A 16 6.58 -4.60 -15.05
C LEU A 16 5.48 -3.68 -15.61
N GLY A 17 5.76 -2.37 -15.70
CA GLY A 17 4.85 -1.41 -16.31
C GLY A 17 4.79 -1.48 -17.84
N GLU A 18 4.00 -0.59 -18.41
CA GLU A 18 3.95 -0.30 -19.84
C GLU A 18 4.78 0.95 -20.16
N GLU A 19 5.51 0.88 -21.27
CA GLU A 19 6.25 2.03 -21.80
C GLU A 19 5.34 2.77 -22.78
N VAL A 20 4.99 4.02 -22.45
CA VAL A 20 4.20 4.91 -23.31
C VAL A 20 5.11 6.01 -23.85
N GLY A 21 5.13 6.18 -25.17
CA GLY A 21 6.03 7.12 -25.86
C GLY A 21 5.73 7.20 -27.36
N GLY A 22 6.64 7.77 -28.15
CA GLY A 22 6.37 8.17 -29.53
C GLY A 22 5.99 7.06 -30.53
N ARG A 23 6.07 5.78 -30.15
CA ARG A 23 5.51 4.64 -30.92
C ARG A 23 4.48 3.83 -30.12
N ARG A 24 4.58 3.83 -28.80
CA ARG A 24 3.80 2.97 -27.90
C ARG A 24 2.66 3.77 -27.29
N GLN A 25 1.43 3.31 -27.48
CA GLN A 25 0.25 3.91 -26.87
C GLN A 25 -0.54 2.85 -26.12
N ALA A 26 -1.07 3.23 -24.97
CA ALA A 26 -1.87 2.37 -24.12
C ALA A 26 -3.33 2.82 -24.24
N ARG A 27 -4.27 1.87 -24.28
CA ARG A 27 -5.69 2.18 -24.12
C ARG A 27 -6.40 1.18 -23.21
N THR A 28 -7.32 1.70 -22.43
CA THR A 28 -8.21 0.93 -21.56
C THR A 28 -9.66 1.36 -21.81
N THR A 29 -10.62 0.56 -21.38
CA THR A 29 -12.05 0.93 -21.41
C THR A 29 -12.57 1.09 -20.00
N LEU A 30 -13.18 2.23 -19.71
CA LEU A 30 -13.82 2.54 -18.43
C LEU A 30 -15.24 3.05 -18.67
N ASP A 31 -16.17 2.64 -17.81
CA ASP A 31 -17.53 3.18 -17.80
C ASP A 31 -17.59 4.42 -16.91
N ILE A 32 -17.22 5.58 -17.46
CA ILE A 32 -17.06 6.85 -16.73
C ILE A 32 -18.41 7.49 -16.36
N GLY A 33 -19.48 7.15 -17.09
CA GLY A 33 -20.79 7.79 -16.98
C GLY A 33 -20.83 9.21 -17.57
N ALA A 34 -22.01 9.86 -17.50
CA ALA A 34 -22.26 11.17 -18.09
C ALA A 34 -22.01 12.38 -17.17
N GLY A 35 -21.88 12.13 -15.85
CA GLY A 35 -21.60 13.18 -14.87
C GLY A 35 -20.15 13.65 -14.89
N PRO A 36 -19.81 14.70 -14.12
CA PRO A 36 -18.42 15.08 -13.91
C PRO A 36 -17.69 13.99 -13.12
N ALA A 37 -16.39 13.84 -13.40
CA ALA A 37 -15.56 12.83 -12.78
C ALA A 37 -14.12 13.33 -12.60
N THR A 38 -13.32 12.57 -11.85
CA THR A 38 -11.87 12.73 -11.80
C THR A 38 -11.22 11.45 -12.30
N LEU A 39 -10.39 11.54 -13.34
CA LEU A 39 -9.59 10.43 -13.82
C LEU A 39 -8.28 10.37 -13.05
N TYR A 40 -7.88 9.18 -12.63
CA TYR A 40 -6.63 8.90 -11.94
C TYR A 40 -5.78 7.97 -12.80
N VAL A 41 -4.51 8.31 -12.99
CA VAL A 41 -3.52 7.53 -13.74
C VAL A 41 -2.33 7.26 -12.83
N LEU A 42 -1.96 5.99 -12.65
CA LEU A 42 -0.76 5.62 -11.92
C LEU A 42 0.42 5.48 -12.89
N ALA A 43 1.29 6.49 -12.91
CA ALA A 43 2.39 6.56 -13.89
C ALA A 43 3.61 7.31 -13.36
N ARG A 44 4.74 7.17 -14.06
CA ARG A 44 6.00 7.85 -13.78
C ARG A 44 6.71 8.24 -15.08
N ALA A 45 7.16 9.47 -15.18
CA ALA A 45 8.02 9.91 -16.29
C ALA A 45 9.46 9.39 -16.09
N HIS A 46 10.13 8.99 -17.17
CA HIS A 46 11.55 8.59 -17.10
C HIS A 46 12.50 9.80 -16.94
N CYS A 47 12.06 10.97 -17.41
CA CYS A 47 12.82 12.21 -17.36
C CYS A 47 11.88 13.39 -17.06
N PRO A 48 12.25 14.31 -16.14
CA PRO A 48 11.46 15.48 -15.81
C PRO A 48 11.33 16.49 -16.96
N ASP A 49 12.25 16.46 -17.93
CA ASP A 49 12.23 17.35 -19.12
C ASP A 49 11.62 16.65 -20.36
N GLY A 50 10.95 15.52 -20.15
CA GLY A 50 10.32 14.75 -21.22
C GLY A 50 9.06 15.40 -21.81
N PRO A 51 8.44 14.75 -22.82
CA PRO A 51 7.10 15.09 -23.26
C PRO A 51 6.06 14.76 -22.18
N ALA A 52 4.96 15.51 -22.17
CA ALA A 52 3.80 15.20 -21.34
C ALA A 52 3.14 13.87 -21.74
N LEU A 53 2.46 13.24 -20.78
CA LEU A 53 1.56 12.12 -21.03
C LEU A 53 0.18 12.67 -21.36
N ASP A 54 -0.18 12.64 -22.63
CA ASP A 54 -1.50 13.02 -23.13
C ASP A 54 -2.53 11.96 -22.79
N VAL A 55 -3.67 12.40 -22.28
CA VAL A 55 -4.79 11.55 -21.90
C VAL A 55 -6.01 11.94 -22.70
N SER A 56 -6.54 11.01 -23.49
CA SER A 56 -7.76 11.19 -24.27
C SER A 56 -8.88 10.30 -23.75
N VAL A 57 -10.11 10.80 -23.79
CA VAL A 57 -11.34 10.04 -23.53
C VAL A 57 -12.16 10.04 -24.83
N GLY A 58 -12.36 8.85 -25.41
CA GLY A 58 -12.77 8.72 -26.81
C GLY A 58 -11.77 9.43 -27.72
N ASP A 59 -12.27 10.30 -28.60
CA ASP A 59 -11.45 11.10 -29.51
C ASP A 59 -11.06 12.48 -28.94
N THR A 60 -11.44 12.78 -27.68
CA THR A 60 -11.20 14.09 -27.07
C THR A 60 -10.00 14.04 -26.15
N LEU A 61 -9.02 14.91 -26.39
CA LEU A 61 -7.93 15.18 -25.45
C LEU A 61 -8.50 15.89 -24.22
N VAL A 62 -8.43 15.24 -23.05
CA VAL A 62 -8.98 15.78 -21.80
C VAL A 62 -7.92 16.48 -20.94
N GLY A 63 -6.65 16.17 -21.16
CA GLY A 63 -5.54 16.82 -20.49
C GLY A 63 -4.21 16.15 -20.77
N SER A 64 -3.15 16.76 -20.26
CA SER A 64 -1.78 16.26 -20.36
C SER A 64 -1.10 16.33 -19.00
N ILE A 65 -0.46 15.24 -18.59
CA ILE A 65 0.26 15.15 -17.33
C ILE A 65 1.71 15.55 -17.58
N ALA A 66 2.15 16.64 -16.94
CA ALA A 66 3.53 17.10 -17.04
C ALA A 66 4.49 16.11 -16.35
N PRO A 67 5.66 15.82 -16.95
CA PRO A 67 6.66 14.98 -16.32
C PRO A 67 7.20 15.63 -15.04
N ARG A 68 7.55 14.79 -14.06
CA ARG A 68 8.14 15.19 -12.77
C ARG A 68 9.24 14.22 -12.40
N THR A 69 10.10 14.64 -11.47
CA THR A 69 11.11 13.77 -10.87
C THR A 69 10.45 12.88 -9.81
N ASP A 70 9.66 11.92 -10.26
CA ASP A 70 9.02 10.94 -9.39
C ASP A 70 9.94 9.70 -9.27
N PRO A 71 10.39 9.32 -8.06
CA PRO A 71 11.28 8.15 -7.90
C PRO A 71 10.54 6.83 -8.14
N VAL A 72 9.22 6.82 -8.00
CA VAL A 72 8.34 5.65 -8.06
C VAL A 72 7.09 5.96 -8.89
N LEU A 73 6.24 4.96 -9.12
CA LEU A 73 4.92 5.18 -9.71
C LEU A 73 4.07 6.06 -8.80
N THR A 74 3.50 7.12 -9.36
CA THR A 74 2.79 8.19 -8.66
C THR A 74 1.39 8.35 -9.24
N TRP A 75 0.41 8.65 -8.40
CA TRP A 75 -0.95 8.96 -8.84
C TRP A 75 -1.04 10.37 -9.41
N HIS A 76 -1.60 10.50 -10.61
CA HIS A 76 -1.93 11.77 -11.25
C HIS A 76 -3.44 11.86 -11.43
N ASP A 77 -4.02 13.02 -11.13
CA ASP A 77 -5.44 13.28 -11.30
C ASP A 77 -5.72 14.29 -12.42
N LEU A 78 -6.82 14.08 -13.14
CA LEU A 78 -7.31 14.94 -14.21
C LEU A 78 -8.83 15.13 -14.05
N PRO A 79 -9.32 16.36 -13.86
CA PRO A 79 -10.75 16.61 -13.83
C PRO A 79 -11.36 16.39 -15.21
N LEU A 80 -12.51 15.69 -15.25
CA LEU A 80 -13.27 15.43 -16.46
C LEU A 80 -14.58 16.22 -16.43
N PRO A 81 -14.93 16.96 -17.50
CA PRO A 81 -16.19 17.66 -17.59
C PRO A 81 -17.35 16.67 -17.75
N ALA A 82 -18.56 17.09 -17.34
CA ALA A 82 -19.77 16.33 -17.62
C ALA A 82 -19.99 16.17 -19.13
N GLY A 83 -20.57 15.04 -19.54
CA GLY A 83 -20.86 14.72 -20.93
C GLY A 83 -19.65 14.27 -21.78
N ILE A 84 -18.46 14.14 -21.19
CA ILE A 84 -17.27 13.63 -21.91
C ILE A 84 -17.43 12.16 -22.36
N ALA A 85 -18.25 11.41 -21.63
CA ALA A 85 -18.61 10.03 -21.89
C ALA A 85 -20.10 9.85 -21.54
N SER A 86 -20.71 8.75 -22.01
CA SER A 86 -22.09 8.38 -21.63
C SER A 86 -22.26 6.89 -21.35
N GLY A 87 -21.13 6.17 -21.21
CA GLY A 87 -21.04 4.74 -20.99
C GLY A 87 -19.59 4.26 -21.08
N PRO A 88 -19.36 2.95 -21.34
CA PRO A 88 -18.04 2.40 -21.60
C PRO A 88 -17.33 3.20 -22.71
N THR A 89 -16.23 3.84 -22.34
CA THR A 89 -15.47 4.76 -23.21
C THR A 89 -13.99 4.44 -23.11
N THR A 90 -13.30 4.53 -24.25
CA THR A 90 -11.86 4.33 -24.32
C THR A 90 -11.12 5.48 -23.65
N VAL A 91 -10.19 5.17 -22.76
CA VAL A 91 -9.17 6.09 -22.27
C VAL A 91 -7.86 5.74 -22.94
N ARG A 92 -7.28 6.67 -23.70
CA ARG A 92 -6.00 6.50 -24.40
C ARG A 92 -4.92 7.33 -23.71
N LEU A 93 -3.78 6.68 -23.47
CA LEU A 93 -2.56 7.29 -22.98
C LEU A 93 -1.53 7.31 -24.11
N SER A 94 -1.00 8.48 -24.42
CA SER A 94 0.03 8.67 -25.44
C SER A 94 1.05 9.69 -24.99
N ALA A 95 2.29 9.54 -25.39
CA ALA A 95 3.32 10.54 -25.17
C ALA A 95 4.20 10.65 -26.43
N GLY A 96 4.91 11.77 -26.55
CA GLY A 96 5.98 11.90 -27.54
C GLY A 96 7.23 11.11 -27.12
N GLY A 97 8.35 11.41 -27.76
CA GLY A 97 9.67 10.98 -27.28
C GLY A 97 10.07 9.55 -27.66
N ASP A 98 11.23 9.16 -27.14
CA ASP A 98 11.86 7.84 -27.29
C ASP A 98 11.87 7.09 -25.95
N GLY A 99 12.55 5.94 -25.88
CA GLY A 99 12.60 5.13 -24.65
C GLY A 99 13.34 5.78 -23.47
N ARG A 100 14.01 6.93 -23.63
CA ARG A 100 14.62 7.68 -22.52
C ARG A 100 13.69 8.74 -21.95
N THR A 101 12.71 9.15 -22.74
CA THR A 101 11.76 10.22 -22.44
C THR A 101 10.32 9.70 -22.38
N SER A 102 10.16 8.37 -22.33
CA SER A 102 8.89 7.69 -22.19
C SER A 102 8.33 7.81 -20.77
N TRP A 103 7.14 7.23 -20.61
CA TRP A 103 6.45 7.06 -19.34
C TRP A 103 6.32 5.57 -19.01
N SER A 104 6.53 5.23 -17.74
CA SER A 104 6.08 3.96 -17.18
C SER A 104 4.64 4.12 -16.69
N VAL A 105 3.69 3.38 -17.26
CA VAL A 105 2.30 3.26 -16.76
C VAL A 105 2.15 1.94 -16.01
N ALA A 106 1.50 1.98 -14.85
CA ALA A 106 1.30 0.78 -14.04
C ALA A 106 0.35 -0.22 -14.72
N VAL A 107 0.70 -1.51 -14.63
CA VAL A 107 -0.09 -2.61 -15.20
C VAL A 107 -0.38 -3.65 -14.12
N ASP A 108 -1.63 -4.06 -14.03
CA ASP A 108 -2.12 -5.18 -13.23
C ASP A 108 -2.32 -6.41 -14.15
N TYR A 109 -1.59 -7.48 -13.85
CA TYR A 109 -1.64 -8.75 -14.60
C TYR A 109 -2.43 -9.85 -13.89
N THR A 110 -3.14 -9.53 -12.80
CA THR A 110 -3.80 -10.54 -11.94
C THR A 110 -5.22 -10.90 -12.36
N GLY A 111 -5.83 -10.12 -13.27
CA GLY A 111 -7.19 -10.36 -13.77
C GLY A 111 -7.24 -10.86 -15.22
N ASP A 112 -8.44 -10.85 -15.82
CA ASP A 112 -8.72 -11.35 -17.17
C ASP A 112 -8.07 -10.53 -18.31
N GLY A 113 -7.31 -9.48 -17.97
CA GLY A 113 -6.73 -8.53 -18.91
C GLY A 113 -7.77 -7.87 -19.82
N GLY A 114 -7.38 -7.46 -21.01
CA GLY A 114 -8.29 -6.87 -22.02
C GLY A 114 -8.01 -5.41 -22.36
N ASP A 115 -7.00 -4.80 -21.74
CA ASP A 115 -6.46 -3.53 -22.20
C ASP A 115 -5.53 -3.74 -23.39
N GLU A 116 -5.36 -2.70 -24.19
CA GLU A 116 -4.76 -2.81 -25.51
C GLU A 116 -3.54 -1.90 -25.66
N LEU A 117 -2.54 -2.43 -26.35
CA LEU A 117 -1.31 -1.76 -26.69
C LEU A 117 -1.24 -1.55 -28.20
N SER A 118 -0.79 -0.37 -28.60
CA SER A 118 -0.34 -0.07 -29.95
C SER A 118 1.16 0.13 -29.99
N LEU A 119 1.82 -0.38 -31.05
CA LEU A 119 3.26 -0.23 -31.30
C LEU A 119 3.57 0.66 -32.52
N ASP A 120 2.54 1.18 -33.16
CA ASP A 120 2.58 1.91 -34.43
C ASP A 120 1.80 3.23 -34.36
N ARG A 121 1.80 3.88 -33.19
CA ARG A 121 1.16 5.18 -32.94
C ARG A 121 -0.37 5.15 -33.07
N GLY A 122 -0.98 4.04 -32.68
CA GLY A 122 -2.42 3.85 -32.63
C GLY A 122 -3.05 3.33 -33.92
N ALA A 123 -2.24 2.90 -34.91
CA ALA A 123 -2.77 2.36 -36.17
C ALA A 123 -3.28 0.92 -36.00
N THR A 124 -2.60 0.10 -35.19
CA THR A 124 -3.03 -1.24 -34.79
C THR A 124 -2.99 -1.40 -33.27
N TRP A 125 -3.83 -2.31 -32.77
CA TRP A 125 -4.04 -2.54 -31.34
C TRP A 125 -4.13 -4.04 -31.05
N SER A 126 -3.54 -4.47 -29.94
CA SER A 126 -3.62 -5.85 -29.47
C SER A 126 -3.78 -5.90 -27.95
N SER A 127 -4.65 -6.79 -27.47
CA SER A 127 -4.85 -7.10 -26.05
C SER A 127 -4.17 -8.40 -25.61
N GLU A 128 -3.49 -9.12 -26.52
CA GLU A 128 -2.94 -10.44 -26.21
C GLU A 128 -1.83 -10.36 -25.16
N ARG A 129 -0.93 -9.38 -25.30
CA ARG A 129 0.21 -9.17 -24.41
C ARG A 129 0.58 -7.70 -24.33
N ILE A 130 0.48 -7.13 -23.14
CA ILE A 130 0.84 -5.74 -22.84
C ILE A 130 2.06 -5.66 -21.91
N GLY A 131 2.50 -4.45 -21.59
CA GLY A 131 3.70 -4.19 -20.83
C GLY A 131 4.96 -4.17 -21.70
N TYR A 132 6.03 -3.60 -21.17
CA TYR A 132 7.28 -3.44 -21.93
C TYR A 132 7.91 -4.78 -22.35
N MET A 133 7.66 -5.86 -21.60
CA MET A 133 8.15 -7.22 -21.87
C MET A 133 7.13 -8.11 -22.58
N HIS A 134 5.92 -7.63 -22.86
CA HIS A 134 4.87 -8.40 -23.54
C HIS A 134 4.64 -9.78 -22.89
N VAL A 135 4.48 -9.82 -21.56
CA VAL A 135 4.46 -11.08 -20.80
C VAL A 135 3.08 -11.72 -20.76
N ALA A 136 2.03 -10.92 -20.62
CA ALA A 136 0.66 -11.38 -20.37
C ALA A 136 -0.35 -10.30 -20.78
N PRO A 137 -1.62 -10.65 -20.97
CA PRO A 137 -2.69 -9.66 -20.99
C PRO A 137 -2.78 -8.98 -19.61
N GLY A 138 -3.31 -7.76 -19.55
CA GLY A 138 -3.41 -7.03 -18.28
C GLY A 138 -4.36 -5.84 -18.35
N ARG A 139 -4.39 -5.07 -17.26
CA ARG A 139 -5.14 -3.82 -17.11
C ARG A 139 -4.21 -2.69 -16.73
N TYR A 140 -4.27 -1.58 -17.44
CA TYR A 140 -3.61 -0.34 -17.02
C TYR A 140 -4.29 0.18 -15.76
N VAL A 141 -3.52 0.62 -14.78
CA VAL A 141 -4.08 1.20 -13.55
C VAL A 141 -4.52 2.63 -13.82
N VAL A 142 -5.72 2.73 -14.40
CA VAL A 142 -6.45 3.95 -14.71
C VAL A 142 -7.84 3.82 -14.12
N ARG A 143 -8.27 4.84 -13.37
CA ARG A 143 -9.52 4.81 -12.62
C ARG A 143 -10.27 6.11 -12.80
N ALA A 144 -11.59 6.08 -12.67
CA ALA A 144 -12.39 7.30 -12.63
C ALA A 144 -13.21 7.33 -11.34
N ARG A 145 -13.28 8.49 -10.68
CA ARG A 145 -14.23 8.74 -9.61
C ARG A 145 -15.35 9.64 -10.13
N ALA A 146 -16.53 9.08 -10.31
CA ALA A 146 -17.71 9.85 -10.66
C ALA A 146 -18.21 10.65 -9.45
N SER A 147 -18.73 11.85 -9.69
CA SER A 147 -19.32 12.70 -8.64
C SER A 147 -20.61 12.15 -8.04
N GLU A 148 -21.17 11.11 -8.65
CA GLU A 148 -22.43 10.47 -8.28
C GLU A 148 -22.24 8.98 -8.00
N GLY A 149 -23.23 8.37 -7.34
CA GLY A 149 -23.21 6.99 -6.90
C GLY A 149 -22.56 6.82 -5.53
N SER A 150 -22.34 5.56 -5.15
CA SER A 150 -21.72 5.19 -3.89
C SER A 150 -20.68 4.09 -4.09
N ASP A 151 -19.57 4.22 -3.38
CA ASP A 151 -18.63 3.13 -3.19
C ASP A 151 -19.28 1.96 -2.42
N PRO A 152 -18.81 0.73 -2.61
CA PRO A 152 -19.22 -0.39 -1.78
C PRO A 152 -18.82 -0.16 -0.32
N VAL A 153 -19.56 -0.78 0.59
CA VAL A 153 -19.19 -0.78 2.02
C VAL A 153 -17.77 -1.33 2.20
N PRO A 154 -17.02 -0.85 3.21
CA PRO A 154 -15.69 -1.39 3.52
C PRO A 154 -15.68 -2.90 3.70
N LEU A 155 -14.60 -3.53 3.23
CA LEU A 155 -14.39 -4.96 3.38
C LEU A 155 -14.32 -5.34 4.86
N ARG A 156 -14.77 -6.55 5.20
CA ARG A 156 -14.53 -7.10 6.54
C ARG A 156 -13.09 -7.58 6.61
N HIS A 157 -12.49 -7.42 7.79
CA HIS A 157 -11.13 -7.89 8.04
C HIS A 157 -11.05 -9.43 7.98
N ALA A 158 -10.11 -9.96 7.21
CA ALA A 158 -9.79 -11.38 7.17
C ALA A 158 -8.65 -11.71 8.14
N TRP A 159 -8.88 -12.73 8.98
CA TRP A 159 -8.01 -13.13 10.09
C TRP A 159 -7.38 -14.49 9.82
N GLU A 160 -6.23 -14.74 10.43
CA GLU A 160 -5.61 -16.06 10.44
C GLU A 160 -6.56 -17.11 11.00
N GLN A 161 -6.42 -18.32 10.46
CA GLN A 161 -7.08 -19.50 10.96
C GLN A 161 -6.14 -20.18 11.97
N LEU A 162 -6.39 -20.02 13.28
CA LEU A 162 -5.47 -20.47 14.33
C LEU A 162 -5.11 -21.97 14.25
N GLY A 163 -6.06 -22.81 13.85
CA GLY A 163 -5.84 -24.25 13.66
C GLY A 163 -5.26 -24.64 12.30
N HIS A 164 -4.84 -23.66 11.49
CA HIS A 164 -4.21 -23.95 10.20
C HIS A 164 -2.77 -24.43 10.42
N PRO A 165 -2.30 -25.50 9.77
CA PRO A 165 -0.96 -26.05 10.00
C PRO A 165 0.18 -25.04 9.83
N ALA A 166 0.07 -24.11 8.86
CA ALA A 166 1.07 -23.06 8.68
C ALA A 166 1.14 -22.05 9.84
N VAL A 167 0.01 -21.81 10.52
CA VAL A 167 -0.05 -20.93 11.71
C VAL A 167 0.56 -21.65 12.91
N GLU A 168 0.27 -22.94 13.08
CA GLU A 168 0.89 -23.78 14.11
C GLU A 168 2.41 -23.88 13.93
N GLU A 169 2.87 -24.12 12.69
CA GLU A 169 4.28 -24.13 12.34
C GLU A 169 4.92 -22.77 12.66
N PHE A 170 4.32 -21.66 12.22
CA PHE A 170 4.83 -20.33 12.48
C PHE A 170 4.92 -20.02 13.99
N THR A 171 3.97 -20.51 14.79
CA THR A 171 3.97 -20.35 16.25
C THR A 171 5.25 -20.92 16.88
N SER A 172 5.82 -21.99 16.31
CA SER A 172 7.07 -22.57 16.81
C SER A 172 8.31 -21.66 16.65
N TYR A 173 8.26 -20.67 15.74
CA TYR A 173 9.31 -19.68 15.55
C TYR A 173 9.26 -18.54 16.58
N LEU A 174 8.14 -18.39 17.30
CA LEU A 174 7.92 -17.28 18.21
C LEU A 174 8.72 -17.43 19.52
N PRO A 175 9.22 -16.32 20.10
CA PRO A 175 9.93 -16.33 21.37
C PRO A 175 9.13 -17.01 22.48
N ALA A 176 9.78 -17.86 23.29
CA ALA A 176 9.14 -18.51 24.43
C ALA A 176 8.51 -17.49 25.39
N ALA A 177 9.20 -16.37 25.65
CA ALA A 177 8.70 -15.29 26.49
C ALA A 177 7.39 -14.65 25.98
N ALA A 178 7.15 -14.65 24.66
CA ALA A 178 5.87 -14.20 24.10
C ALA A 178 4.80 -15.29 24.21
N ARG A 179 5.14 -16.54 23.89
CA ARG A 179 4.23 -17.70 23.98
C ARG A 179 3.74 -17.99 25.39
N GLU A 180 4.56 -17.74 26.39
CA GLU A 180 4.30 -18.03 27.81
C GLU A 180 3.76 -16.81 28.57
N ALA A 181 3.66 -15.64 27.91
CA ALA A 181 3.17 -14.43 28.53
C ALA A 181 1.71 -14.56 28.95
N ARG A 182 1.42 -14.27 30.22
CA ARG A 182 0.04 -14.27 30.77
C ARG A 182 -0.73 -12.99 30.43
N ASP A 183 -0.01 -11.88 30.30
CA ASP A 183 -0.57 -10.61 29.86
C ASP A 183 -0.35 -10.49 28.34
N PRO A 184 -1.41 -10.42 27.51
CA PRO A 184 -1.27 -10.22 26.07
C PRO A 184 -0.45 -8.98 25.71
N TRP A 185 -0.46 -7.94 26.54
CA TRP A 185 0.36 -6.76 26.30
C TRP A 185 1.85 -7.04 26.45
N ASN A 186 2.24 -7.86 27.42
CA ASN A 186 3.64 -8.28 27.55
C ASN A 186 4.06 -9.12 26.34
N ALA A 187 3.18 -9.99 25.82
CA ALA A 187 3.45 -10.74 24.60
C ALA A 187 3.70 -9.79 23.42
N VAL A 188 2.83 -8.79 23.24
CA VAL A 188 2.96 -7.74 22.21
C VAL A 188 4.29 -7.00 22.30
N GLN A 189 4.69 -6.57 23.50
CA GLN A 189 5.98 -5.88 23.69
C GLN A 189 7.17 -6.78 23.35
N VAL A 190 7.15 -8.04 23.80
CA VAL A 190 8.20 -9.01 23.47
C VAL A 190 8.26 -9.26 21.96
N LEU A 191 7.12 -9.41 21.29
CA LEU A 191 7.06 -9.61 19.83
C LEU A 191 7.58 -8.38 19.07
N SER A 192 7.24 -7.17 19.51
CA SER A 192 7.73 -5.93 18.90
C SER A 192 9.26 -5.85 18.97
N THR A 193 9.83 -6.04 20.16
CA THR A 193 11.29 -6.06 20.35
C THR A 193 11.96 -7.17 19.57
N TRP A 194 11.35 -8.36 19.56
CA TRP A 194 11.85 -9.49 18.78
C TRP A 194 11.94 -9.13 17.31
N VAL A 195 10.85 -8.68 16.69
CA VAL A 195 10.77 -8.37 15.26
C VAL A 195 11.72 -7.25 14.84
N ALA A 196 11.79 -6.15 15.60
CA ALA A 196 12.72 -5.05 15.33
C ALA A 196 14.20 -5.50 15.33
N GLY A 197 14.54 -6.52 16.12
CA GLY A 197 15.89 -7.07 16.20
C GLY A 197 16.26 -8.12 15.15
N LEU A 198 15.35 -8.53 14.26
CA LEU A 198 15.57 -9.70 13.40
C LEU A 198 16.43 -9.45 12.17
N TRP A 199 16.36 -8.26 11.58
CA TRP A 199 17.09 -7.92 10.37
C TRP A 199 17.35 -6.42 10.29
N THR A 200 18.29 -6.04 9.41
CA THR A 200 18.55 -4.63 9.10
C THR A 200 17.51 -4.12 8.10
N TYR A 201 16.90 -2.97 8.39
CA TYR A 201 15.97 -2.31 7.50
C TYR A 201 16.61 -2.06 6.13
N ARG A 202 15.89 -2.41 5.07
CA ARG A 202 16.27 -2.08 3.69
C ARG A 202 15.08 -1.66 2.86
N ASN A 203 15.21 -0.52 2.18
CA ASN A 203 14.21 -0.01 1.24
C ASN A 203 14.73 0.00 -0.21
N THR A 204 13.94 0.58 -1.12
CA THR A 204 14.22 0.64 -2.56
C THR A 204 15.45 1.46 -2.96
N SER A 205 16.00 2.27 -2.05
CA SER A 205 17.29 2.93 -2.31
C SER A 205 18.48 1.98 -2.24
N GLN A 206 18.30 0.80 -1.62
CA GLN A 206 19.37 -0.17 -1.35
C GLN A 206 19.18 -1.49 -2.11
N ALA A 207 17.94 -1.87 -2.42
CA ALA A 207 17.59 -3.14 -3.06
C ALA A 207 16.43 -2.96 -4.04
N LEU A 208 16.32 -3.86 -5.01
CA LEU A 208 15.27 -3.80 -6.05
C LEU A 208 14.17 -4.87 -5.87
N GLN A 209 14.45 -5.93 -5.12
CA GLN A 209 13.55 -7.07 -4.99
C GLN A 209 12.81 -7.03 -3.66
N TYR A 210 11.48 -6.89 -3.69
CA TYR A 210 10.66 -6.96 -2.48
C TYR A 210 10.57 -8.37 -1.94
N ALA A 211 10.71 -8.51 -0.62
CA ALA A 211 10.27 -9.74 0.04
C ALA A 211 8.75 -9.91 -0.13
N PRO A 212 8.27 -11.14 -0.33
CA PRO A 212 6.83 -11.39 -0.36
C PRO A 212 6.22 -11.14 1.02
N TRP A 213 4.91 -10.96 1.05
CA TRP A 213 4.13 -10.88 2.29
C TRP A 213 3.86 -12.28 2.87
N ASP A 214 4.93 -13.06 3.01
CA ASP A 214 4.93 -14.36 3.63
C ASP A 214 5.86 -14.30 4.86
N PRO A 215 5.32 -14.41 6.09
CA PRO A 215 6.11 -14.19 7.30
C PRO A 215 7.35 -15.10 7.39
N ILE A 216 7.25 -16.36 6.97
CA ILE A 216 8.37 -17.32 7.02
C ILE A 216 9.46 -16.89 6.03
N THR A 217 9.09 -16.51 4.82
CA THR A 217 10.03 -16.03 3.80
C THR A 217 10.68 -14.72 4.23
N ILE A 218 9.94 -13.79 4.85
CA ILE A 218 10.50 -12.54 5.39
C ILE A 218 11.55 -12.84 6.45
N LEU A 219 11.26 -13.75 7.40
CA LEU A 219 12.20 -14.17 8.43
C LEU A 219 13.49 -14.74 7.83
N ASP A 220 13.37 -15.57 6.78
CA ASP A 220 14.51 -16.17 6.11
C ASP A 220 15.35 -15.13 5.33
N TRP A 221 14.69 -14.37 4.45
CA TRP A 221 15.32 -13.39 3.56
C TRP A 221 15.96 -12.23 4.34
N GLY A 222 15.27 -11.74 5.37
CA GLY A 222 15.75 -10.67 6.24
C GLY A 222 17.04 -11.07 6.95
N ARG A 223 17.06 -12.25 7.57
CA ARG A 223 18.24 -12.75 8.32
C ARG A 223 19.41 -13.11 7.42
N ARG A 224 19.14 -13.72 6.27
CA ARG A 224 20.19 -14.19 5.33
C ARG A 224 20.72 -13.08 4.43
N ASN A 225 20.04 -11.93 4.36
CA ASN A 225 20.32 -10.87 3.39
C ASN A 225 20.29 -11.36 1.94
N MET A 226 19.45 -12.34 1.66
CA MET A 226 19.44 -13.05 0.39
C MET A 226 18.02 -13.50 0.07
N GLY A 227 17.48 -12.95 -1.00
CA GLY A 227 16.17 -13.27 -1.55
C GLY A 227 16.24 -14.14 -2.79
N HIS A 228 15.20 -14.06 -3.61
CA HIS A 228 15.06 -14.87 -4.80
C HIS A 228 16.21 -14.62 -5.79
N ALA A 229 16.79 -15.73 -6.28
CA ALA A 229 17.98 -15.77 -7.13
C ALA A 229 19.23 -15.12 -6.49
N GLY A 230 19.33 -15.09 -5.16
CA GLY A 230 20.50 -14.56 -4.46
C GLY A 230 20.53 -13.03 -4.34
N ASN A 231 19.47 -12.34 -4.79
CA ASN A 231 19.43 -10.88 -4.77
C ASN A 231 19.23 -10.33 -3.37
N LEU A 232 19.72 -9.13 -3.11
CA LEU A 232 19.47 -8.42 -1.86
C LEU A 232 17.97 -8.07 -1.77
N PRO A 233 17.25 -8.46 -0.70
CA PRO A 233 15.83 -8.18 -0.59
C PRO A 233 15.57 -6.82 0.08
N VAL A 234 14.54 -6.13 -0.37
CA VAL A 234 13.86 -5.04 0.34
C VAL A 234 13.05 -5.66 1.47
N VAL A 235 13.41 -5.30 2.70
CA VAL A 235 12.79 -5.72 3.97
C VAL A 235 12.63 -4.49 4.86
N MET A 236 11.64 -3.69 4.52
CA MET A 236 11.31 -2.41 5.17
C MET A 236 10.09 -2.53 6.09
N CYS A 237 9.64 -1.42 6.68
CA CYS A 237 8.56 -1.30 7.67
C CYS A 237 7.35 -2.23 7.44
N VAL A 238 6.88 -2.35 6.20
CA VAL A 238 5.82 -3.27 5.79
C VAL A 238 6.05 -4.70 6.28
N HIS A 239 7.27 -5.23 6.12
CA HIS A 239 7.62 -6.60 6.44
C HIS A 239 7.76 -6.82 7.95
N TYR A 240 8.21 -5.81 8.70
CA TYR A 240 8.19 -5.84 10.16
C TYR A 240 6.74 -5.95 10.66
N ALA A 241 5.84 -5.13 10.11
CA ALA A 241 4.42 -5.16 10.47
C ALA A 241 3.74 -6.49 10.09
N VAL A 242 4.00 -7.03 8.90
CA VAL A 242 3.45 -8.33 8.46
C VAL A 242 3.87 -9.46 9.41
N VAL A 243 5.17 -9.57 9.74
CA VAL A 243 5.66 -10.60 10.67
C VAL A 243 5.06 -10.40 12.07
N PHE A 244 5.03 -9.16 12.57
CA PHE A 244 4.48 -8.84 13.87
C PHE A 244 2.98 -9.15 13.98
N VAL A 245 2.18 -8.73 13.00
CA VAL A 245 0.73 -9.00 12.97
C VAL A 245 0.45 -10.49 12.92
N SER A 246 1.19 -11.23 12.09
CA SER A 246 1.06 -12.69 11.99
C SER A 246 1.45 -13.37 13.31
N ALA A 247 2.48 -12.85 14.01
CA ALA A 247 2.91 -13.37 15.31
C ALA A 247 1.88 -13.10 16.41
N CYS A 248 1.29 -11.91 16.46
CA CYS A 248 0.19 -11.59 17.38
C CYS A 248 -1.00 -12.53 17.14
N GLN A 249 -1.41 -12.70 15.88
CA GLN A 249 -2.55 -13.56 15.57
C GLN A 249 -2.27 -15.03 15.86
N ALA A 250 -1.07 -15.54 15.60
CA ALA A 250 -0.68 -16.90 15.98
C ALA A 250 -0.79 -17.16 17.50
N LEU A 251 -0.72 -16.10 18.34
CA LEU A 251 -0.96 -16.16 19.79
C LEU A 251 -2.42 -15.85 20.19
N GLY A 252 -3.35 -15.75 19.23
CA GLY A 252 -4.74 -15.40 19.48
C GLY A 252 -4.96 -13.93 19.83
N ILE A 253 -3.98 -13.05 19.56
CA ILE A 253 -4.07 -11.61 19.83
C ILE A 253 -4.54 -10.92 18.54
N PRO A 254 -5.74 -10.27 18.54
CA PRO A 254 -6.23 -9.61 17.34
C PRO A 254 -5.32 -8.44 16.95
N ALA A 255 -4.67 -8.55 15.79
CA ALA A 255 -3.78 -7.55 15.26
C ALA A 255 -4.03 -7.32 13.77
N ARG A 256 -3.77 -6.12 13.24
CA ARG A 256 -3.95 -5.81 11.82
C ARG A 256 -2.92 -4.82 11.31
N CYS A 257 -2.68 -4.90 10.01
CA CYS A 257 -1.76 -4.04 9.29
C CYS A 257 -2.38 -2.67 9.02
N ALA A 258 -1.67 -1.60 9.36
CA ALA A 258 -2.13 -0.21 9.19
C ALA A 258 -1.12 0.60 8.36
N PRO A 259 -1.39 0.79 7.05
CA PRO A 259 -0.68 1.76 6.23
C PRO A 259 -0.95 3.18 6.71
N LEU A 260 0.10 3.99 6.79
CA LEU A 260 0.07 5.38 7.19
C LEU A 260 0.74 6.23 6.11
N THR A 261 0.27 7.47 5.94
CA THR A 261 0.96 8.45 5.11
C THR A 261 0.67 9.88 5.51
N GLY A 262 1.60 10.79 5.20
CA GLY A 262 1.39 12.22 5.35
C GLY A 262 0.49 12.82 4.27
N ALA A 263 0.54 12.27 3.07
CA ALA A 263 -0.28 12.62 1.91
C ALA A 263 -0.14 11.52 0.84
N MET A 264 -1.05 11.48 -0.15
CA MET A 264 -0.82 10.66 -1.34
C MET A 264 0.43 11.11 -2.09
N ASN A 265 1.15 10.14 -2.66
CA ASN A 265 2.41 10.30 -3.38
C ASN A 265 3.59 10.83 -2.54
N SER A 266 3.45 11.00 -1.23
CA SER A 266 4.55 11.45 -0.39
C SER A 266 5.49 10.30 -0.02
N LEU A 267 6.76 10.63 0.24
CA LEU A 267 7.74 9.72 0.82
C LEU A 267 7.63 9.62 2.36
N SER A 268 6.55 10.16 2.93
CA SER A 268 6.28 10.11 4.38
C SER A 268 5.33 8.96 4.76
N GLY A 269 5.30 7.92 3.94
CA GLY A 269 4.58 6.68 4.24
C GLY A 269 5.28 5.86 5.32
N HIS A 270 4.49 5.13 6.10
CA HIS A 270 4.98 4.12 7.04
C HIS A 270 3.94 3.02 7.19
N PHE A 271 4.36 1.88 7.67
CA PHE A 271 3.50 0.72 7.80
C PHE A 271 3.67 0.15 9.20
N VAL A 272 2.61 0.21 9.99
CA VAL A 272 2.61 -0.17 11.41
C VAL A 272 1.56 -1.25 11.66
N ALA A 273 1.45 -1.67 12.92
CA ALA A 273 0.41 -2.59 13.36
C ALA A 273 -0.56 -1.89 14.33
N GLU A 274 -1.78 -2.40 14.36
CA GLU A 274 -2.72 -2.14 15.43
C GLU A 274 -3.07 -3.44 16.13
N VAL A 275 -3.14 -3.40 17.45
CA VAL A 275 -3.50 -4.57 18.28
C VAL A 275 -4.69 -4.24 19.16
N TRP A 276 -5.73 -5.08 19.15
CA TRP A 276 -6.87 -4.88 20.04
C TRP A 276 -6.50 -5.29 21.45
N MET A 277 -6.67 -4.37 22.38
CA MET A 277 -6.34 -4.59 23.78
C MET A 277 -7.57 -4.39 24.65
N GLU A 278 -8.13 -5.50 25.14
CA GLU A 278 -9.33 -5.50 25.98
C GLU A 278 -9.19 -4.62 27.22
N LYS A 279 -7.99 -4.61 27.83
CA LYS A 279 -7.67 -3.77 28.99
C LYS A 279 -7.95 -2.28 28.77
N TRP A 280 -7.81 -1.79 27.54
CA TRP A 280 -8.06 -0.40 27.17
C TRP A 280 -9.29 -0.21 26.29
N GLY A 281 -9.96 -1.30 25.89
CA GLY A 281 -11.14 -1.29 25.01
C GLY A 281 -10.89 -0.61 23.67
N ARG A 282 -9.67 -0.71 23.11
CA ARG A 282 -9.28 -0.01 21.87
C ARG A 282 -8.17 -0.73 21.10
N TRP A 283 -8.03 -0.34 19.84
CA TRP A 283 -6.87 -0.66 19.01
C TRP A 283 -5.66 0.18 19.44
N VAL A 284 -4.56 -0.44 19.85
CA VAL A 284 -3.31 0.23 20.19
C VAL A 284 -2.36 0.19 19.01
N MET A 285 -1.76 1.33 18.67
CA MET A 285 -0.71 1.37 17.64
C MET A 285 0.60 0.81 18.20
N VAL A 286 1.19 -0.12 17.45
CA VAL A 286 2.53 -0.66 17.70
C VAL A 286 3.34 -0.52 16.43
N ASP A 287 4.54 0.03 16.55
CA ASP A 287 5.50 0.13 15.46
C ASP A 287 6.60 -0.92 15.65
N PRO A 288 6.46 -2.11 15.04
CA PRO A 288 7.43 -3.18 15.19
C PRO A 288 8.71 -2.96 14.37
N ASN A 289 8.77 -1.89 13.55
CA ASN A 289 10.01 -1.50 12.88
C ASN A 289 10.88 -0.72 13.86
N PHE A 290 10.34 0.30 14.53
CA PHE A 290 11.13 1.09 15.49
C PHE A 290 11.07 0.55 16.92
N ASP A 291 10.33 -0.54 17.18
CA ASP A 291 10.03 -1.04 18.52
C ASP A 291 9.46 0.04 19.45
N ILE A 292 8.42 0.73 18.98
CA ILE A 292 7.78 1.80 19.76
C ILE A 292 6.28 1.65 19.90
N THR A 293 5.77 2.24 20.97
CA THR A 293 4.38 2.66 21.12
C THR A 293 4.34 4.16 21.41
N ILE A 294 3.15 4.75 21.29
CA ILE A 294 2.92 6.15 21.66
C ILE A 294 1.88 6.16 22.77
N ASP A 295 2.20 6.80 23.89
CA ASP A 295 1.31 6.93 25.02
C ASP A 295 0.44 8.19 24.89
N GLY A 296 -0.86 7.99 25.03
CA GLY A 296 -1.82 9.04 25.31
C GLY A 296 -2.04 9.23 26.82
N PRO A 297 -3.07 10.01 27.20
CA PRO A 297 -3.40 10.24 28.60
C PRO A 297 -3.72 8.96 29.41
N ASP A 298 -4.32 7.96 28.76
CA ASP A 298 -4.83 6.73 29.40
C ASP A 298 -3.94 5.51 29.16
N GLY A 299 -2.69 5.72 28.74
CA GLY A 299 -1.74 4.66 28.35
C GLY A 299 -1.53 4.57 26.83
N PRO A 300 -1.12 3.40 26.30
CA PRO A 300 -0.85 3.22 24.88
C PRO A 300 -2.03 3.64 23.99
N ALA A 301 -1.73 4.44 22.98
CA ALA A 301 -2.73 5.15 22.20
C ALA A 301 -3.13 4.43 20.91
N ASP A 302 -4.40 4.63 20.53
CA ASP A 302 -4.88 4.38 19.16
C ASP A 302 -4.38 5.47 18.19
N LEU A 303 -4.43 5.19 16.89
CA LEU A 303 -3.96 6.12 15.84
C LEU A 303 -4.72 7.46 15.83
N ARG A 304 -6.00 7.49 16.24
CA ARG A 304 -6.76 8.74 16.34
C ARG A 304 -6.26 9.63 17.47
N THR A 305 -5.95 9.03 18.61
CA THR A 305 -5.39 9.68 19.79
C THR A 305 -4.01 10.22 19.46
N ILE A 306 -3.16 9.43 18.78
CA ILE A 306 -1.84 9.88 18.31
C ILE A 306 -1.97 11.10 17.40
N ARG A 307 -2.91 11.07 16.45
CA ARG A 307 -3.18 12.22 15.56
C ARG A 307 -3.59 13.48 16.35
N LYS A 308 -4.36 13.33 17.43
CA LYS A 308 -4.77 14.44 18.31
C LYS A 308 -3.63 15.00 19.17
N LEU A 309 -2.62 14.20 19.50
CA LEU A 309 -1.40 14.67 20.19
C LEU A 309 -0.59 15.63 19.31
N GLY A 310 -0.73 15.56 17.99
CA GLY A 310 -0.23 16.55 17.05
C GLY A 310 1.26 16.41 16.71
N GLY A 311 1.93 17.55 16.50
CA GLY A 311 3.24 17.62 15.83
C GLY A 311 4.48 17.43 16.70
N ASN A 312 4.34 17.06 17.98
CA ASN A 312 5.46 16.79 18.87
C ASN A 312 5.20 15.53 19.69
N LEU A 313 5.53 14.38 19.10
CA LEU A 313 5.27 13.07 19.70
C LEU A 313 6.42 12.57 20.57
N LYS A 314 7.59 13.25 20.57
CA LYS A 314 8.77 12.83 21.33
C LYS A 314 8.49 12.53 22.82
N PRO A 315 7.72 13.35 23.57
CA PRO A 315 7.43 13.07 24.98
C PRO A 315 6.53 11.83 25.19
N HIS A 316 5.85 11.39 24.14
CA HIS A 316 4.85 10.33 24.17
C HIS A 316 5.41 8.97 23.72
N VAL A 317 6.57 8.95 23.07
CA VAL A 317 7.18 7.71 22.60
C VAL A 317 7.66 6.86 23.77
N LYS A 318 7.23 5.60 23.78
CA LYS A 318 7.81 4.53 24.60
C LYS A 318 8.56 3.59 23.67
N ALA A 319 9.87 3.52 23.83
CA ALA A 319 10.72 2.66 23.03
C ALA A 319 11.11 1.40 23.81
N GLY A 320 11.09 0.26 23.15
CA GLY A 320 11.78 -0.94 23.57
C GLY A 320 13.24 -0.94 23.12
N THR A 321 13.96 -2.02 23.42
CA THR A 321 15.40 -2.12 23.12
C THR A 321 15.69 -2.36 21.64
N GLY A 322 14.69 -2.75 20.83
CA GLY A 322 14.85 -2.98 19.40
C GLY A 322 15.14 -1.71 18.59
N ILE A 323 14.83 -0.52 19.13
CA ILE A 323 15.00 0.76 18.44
C ILE A 323 16.47 1.11 18.12
N GLU A 324 17.42 0.57 18.89
CA GLU A 324 18.82 1.01 18.86
C GLU A 324 19.49 0.78 17.50
N SER A 325 19.22 -0.38 16.87
CA SER A 325 19.74 -0.73 15.54
C SER A 325 19.24 0.22 14.46
N HIS A 326 17.96 0.61 14.52
CA HIS A 326 17.33 1.52 13.57
C HIS A 326 17.85 2.94 13.71
N LEU A 327 18.01 3.43 14.94
CA LEU A 327 18.54 4.78 15.16
C LEU A 327 20.05 4.87 14.90
N ALA A 328 20.77 3.75 14.79
CA ALA A 328 22.17 3.76 14.37
C ALA A 328 22.33 4.12 12.88
N ALA A 329 21.32 3.86 12.04
CA ALA A 329 21.31 4.22 10.62
C ALA A 329 20.91 5.70 10.43
N PRO A 330 21.76 6.57 9.83
CA PRO A 330 21.48 8.01 9.71
C PRO A 330 20.19 8.34 8.95
N ALA A 331 19.88 7.59 7.90
CA ALA A 331 18.67 7.80 7.09
C ALA A 331 17.40 7.50 7.92
N GLU A 332 17.39 6.39 8.65
CA GLU A 332 16.26 6.00 9.50
C GLU A 332 16.09 6.96 10.68
N ARG A 333 17.17 7.35 11.35
CA ARG A 333 17.13 8.39 12.41
C ARG A 333 16.55 9.69 11.88
N THR A 334 17.03 10.16 10.72
CA THR A 334 16.55 11.40 10.12
C THR A 334 15.06 11.32 9.80
N TRP A 335 14.60 10.20 9.24
CA TRP A 335 13.19 9.97 8.97
C TRP A 335 12.37 9.92 10.26
N PHE A 336 12.84 9.19 11.28
CA PHE A 336 12.19 9.08 12.58
C PHE A 336 11.99 10.45 13.23
N GLU A 337 13.04 11.27 13.28
CA GLU A 337 13.01 12.60 13.89
C GLU A 337 12.17 13.60 13.09
N ASN A 338 12.23 13.55 11.75
CA ASN A 338 11.59 14.56 10.91
C ASN A 338 10.17 14.21 10.48
N ILE A 339 9.80 12.93 10.47
CA ILE A 339 8.51 12.47 9.98
C ILE A 339 7.68 11.87 11.11
N LEU A 340 8.21 10.86 11.80
CA LEU A 340 7.47 10.15 12.84
C LEU A 340 7.24 11.03 14.08
N LEU A 341 8.31 11.58 14.67
CA LEU A 341 8.20 12.41 15.88
C LEU A 341 7.43 13.71 15.65
N LYS A 342 7.37 14.19 14.41
CA LYS A 342 6.58 15.37 14.01
C LYS A 342 5.13 15.05 13.67
N GLY A 343 4.71 13.80 13.85
CA GLY A 343 3.35 13.35 13.58
C GLY A 343 2.93 13.41 12.11
N ILE A 344 3.87 13.61 11.18
CA ILE A 344 3.55 13.79 9.76
C ILE A 344 2.94 12.53 9.18
N VAL A 345 3.47 11.35 9.55
CA VAL A 345 3.00 10.07 9.01
C VAL A 345 1.61 9.67 9.48
N TYR A 346 1.16 10.12 10.65
CA TYR A 346 -0.15 9.78 11.21
C TYR A 346 -1.30 10.63 10.64
N ARG A 347 -1.02 11.45 9.62
CA ARG A 347 -2.03 12.35 9.05
C ARG A 347 -3.11 11.62 8.30
N ASP A 348 -2.82 10.51 7.63
CA ASP A 348 -3.78 9.62 6.96
C ASP A 348 -3.50 8.18 7.35
N ARG A 349 -4.57 7.43 7.59
CA ARG A 349 -4.54 6.03 8.02
C ARG A 349 -5.41 5.20 7.09
N ALA A 350 -4.92 4.01 6.78
CA ALA A 350 -5.66 2.94 6.18
C ALA A 350 -5.58 1.67 7.03
N LEU A 351 -6.39 0.67 6.68
CA LEU A 351 -6.21 -0.70 7.09
C LEU A 351 -6.07 -1.58 5.86
N TRP A 352 -5.12 -2.50 5.95
CA TRP A 352 -5.10 -3.64 5.05
C TRP A 352 -6.22 -4.60 5.48
N PRO A 353 -7.17 -4.98 4.61
CA PRO A 353 -8.39 -5.69 5.01
C PRO A 353 -8.17 -7.16 5.34
N ARG A 354 -6.91 -7.61 5.37
CA ARG A 354 -6.55 -9.01 5.56
C ARG A 354 -5.26 -9.14 6.33
N SER A 355 -5.07 -10.30 6.93
CA SER A 355 -3.89 -10.62 7.74
C SER A 355 -3.67 -12.12 7.89
N ASP A 356 -4.45 -12.90 7.16
CA ASP A 356 -4.37 -14.34 6.96
C ASP A 356 -3.24 -14.70 5.97
N PHE A 357 -2.04 -14.17 6.21
CA PHE A 357 -0.90 -14.33 5.30
C PHE A 357 -0.28 -15.73 5.36
N LEU A 358 -0.39 -16.42 6.50
CA LEU A 358 0.08 -17.79 6.69
C LEU A 358 -0.95 -18.80 6.16
N SER A 359 -2.24 -18.58 6.46
CA SER A 359 -3.30 -19.50 6.02
C SER A 359 -3.74 -19.27 4.57
N ARG A 360 -3.56 -18.07 4.00
CA ARG A 360 -3.93 -17.71 2.62
C ARG A 360 -2.84 -16.85 1.93
N PRO A 361 -1.60 -17.36 1.79
CA PRO A 361 -0.48 -16.61 1.21
C PRO A 361 -0.71 -16.21 -0.24
N GLU A 362 -1.53 -16.96 -0.99
CA GLU A 362 -1.82 -16.71 -2.41
C GLU A 362 -2.64 -15.43 -2.67
N LEU A 363 -3.23 -14.86 -1.61
CA LEU A 363 -4.03 -13.64 -1.69
C LEU A 363 -3.29 -12.40 -1.19
N ALA A 364 -2.02 -12.54 -0.78
CA ALA A 364 -1.19 -11.41 -0.39
C ALA A 364 -0.81 -10.56 -1.63
N PRO A 365 -0.66 -9.23 -1.50
CA PRO A 365 -0.31 -8.37 -2.63
C PRO A 365 1.13 -8.65 -3.10
N PRO A 366 1.40 -8.61 -4.42
CA PRO A 366 2.76 -8.70 -4.91
C PRO A 366 3.52 -7.39 -4.61
N GLY A 367 4.65 -7.49 -3.91
CA GLY A 367 5.64 -6.40 -3.83
C GLY A 367 5.14 -5.08 -3.21
N HIS A 368 4.19 -5.13 -2.26
CA HIS A 368 3.67 -3.93 -1.60
C HIS A 368 4.78 -3.14 -0.87
N GLY A 369 4.66 -1.81 -0.93
CA GLY A 369 5.69 -0.85 -0.49
C GLY A 369 6.46 -0.20 -1.65
N ALA A 370 6.41 -0.81 -2.85
CA ALA A 370 6.95 -0.26 -4.08
C ALA A 370 5.99 0.70 -4.79
N THR A 371 4.71 0.52 -4.52
CA THR A 371 3.57 1.15 -5.17
C THR A 371 3.07 2.27 -4.27
N ALA A 372 2.62 3.39 -4.82
CA ALA A 372 2.03 4.49 -4.04
C ALA A 372 0.63 4.11 -3.50
N TYR A 373 0.53 2.96 -2.83
CA TYR A 373 -0.70 2.30 -2.41
C TYR A 373 -1.65 2.17 -3.61
N SER A 374 -1.52 1.11 -4.39
CA SER A 374 -2.34 0.96 -5.60
C SER A 374 -3.54 0.06 -5.37
N GLU A 375 -3.51 -0.81 -4.37
CA GLU A 375 -4.46 -1.89 -4.21
C GLU A 375 -5.87 -1.37 -3.85
N LEU A 376 -6.88 -1.95 -4.51
CA LEU A 376 -8.27 -1.50 -4.35
C LEU A 376 -8.93 -1.95 -3.06
N ASP A 377 -8.37 -2.95 -2.40
CA ASP A 377 -8.90 -3.55 -1.19
C ASP A 377 -8.50 -2.79 0.09
N ILE A 378 -7.52 -1.88 0.01
CA ILE A 378 -7.15 -0.98 1.11
C ILE A 378 -8.35 -0.14 1.52
N VAL A 379 -8.64 -0.14 2.84
CA VAL A 379 -9.70 0.70 3.42
C VAL A 379 -9.06 1.94 4.01
N TRP A 380 -9.35 3.11 3.45
CA TRP A 380 -8.91 4.41 3.97
C TRP A 380 -9.94 5.03 4.91
N GLU A 381 -9.54 5.92 5.81
CA GLU A 381 -10.51 6.75 6.54
C GLU A 381 -11.27 7.64 5.55
N SER A 382 -12.60 7.82 5.73
CA SER A 382 -13.44 8.58 4.81
C SER A 382 -12.95 10.01 4.52
N ARG A 383 -12.28 10.64 5.49
CA ARG A 383 -11.64 11.96 5.31
C ARG A 383 -10.55 11.98 4.23
N GLY A 384 -10.01 10.82 3.86
CA GLY A 384 -9.05 10.68 2.77
C GLY A 384 -9.65 11.12 1.43
N LEU A 385 -10.96 10.94 1.19
CA LEU A 385 -11.61 11.34 -0.05
C LEU A 385 -11.38 12.83 -0.38
N GLU A 386 -11.53 13.70 0.62
CA GLU A 386 -11.34 15.14 0.48
C GLU A 386 -9.85 15.54 0.38
N ARG A 387 -8.95 14.61 0.70
CA ARG A 387 -7.50 14.81 0.73
C ARG A 387 -6.78 14.21 -0.48
N GLY A 388 -7.53 13.87 -1.52
CA GLY A 388 -6.97 13.37 -2.79
C GLY A 388 -6.86 11.85 -2.87
N PHE A 389 -7.52 11.09 -2.01
CA PHE A 389 -7.50 9.62 -2.05
C PHE A 389 -8.58 9.05 -2.99
N GLY A 390 -9.09 9.84 -3.94
CA GLY A 390 -10.21 9.43 -4.80
C GLY A 390 -9.94 8.23 -5.71
N MET A 391 -8.70 7.75 -5.82
CA MET A 391 -8.34 6.54 -6.57
C MET A 391 -8.64 5.22 -5.85
N PHE A 392 -9.02 5.24 -4.56
CA PHE A 392 -9.31 4.03 -3.78
C PHE A 392 -10.80 3.72 -3.73
N ARG A 393 -11.15 2.44 -3.47
CA ARG A 393 -12.54 1.97 -3.51
C ARG A 393 -13.22 2.02 -2.14
N HIS A 394 -12.51 1.69 -1.08
CA HIS A 394 -13.12 1.47 0.23
C HIS A 394 -12.76 2.57 1.22
N PHE A 395 -13.79 3.10 1.88
CA PHE A 395 -13.67 4.15 2.88
C PHE A 395 -14.48 3.82 4.14
N GLY A 396 -13.80 3.72 5.28
CA GLY A 396 -14.42 3.51 6.59
C GLY A 396 -14.49 4.80 7.40
N ASP A 397 -15.57 4.96 8.16
CA ASP A 397 -15.70 6.02 9.16
C ASP A 397 -14.98 5.63 10.47
N GLU A 398 -14.94 6.55 11.44
CA GLU A 398 -14.30 6.27 12.72
C GLU A 398 -14.90 5.05 13.43
N ALA A 399 -16.21 4.85 13.34
CA ALA A 399 -16.88 3.71 13.96
C ALA A 399 -16.41 2.37 13.37
N TRP A 400 -16.19 2.31 12.05
CA TRP A 400 -15.65 1.13 11.40
C TRP A 400 -14.19 0.86 11.81
N PHE A 401 -13.34 1.88 11.86
CA PHE A 401 -11.94 1.74 12.26
C PHE A 401 -11.79 1.41 13.75
N ASP A 402 -12.65 1.93 14.62
CA ASP A 402 -12.54 1.73 16.07
C ASP A 402 -13.31 0.51 16.57
N ALA A 403 -14.09 -0.15 15.70
CA ALA A 403 -14.86 -1.32 16.07
C ALA A 403 -13.97 -2.44 16.64
N PRO A 404 -14.40 -3.11 17.73
CA PRO A 404 -13.70 -4.28 18.25
C PRO A 404 -13.67 -5.39 17.18
N PRO A 405 -12.69 -6.31 17.27
CA PRO A 405 -12.74 -7.54 16.48
C PRO A 405 -14.04 -8.30 16.82
N LYS A 406 -14.73 -8.82 15.81
CA LYS A 406 -16.01 -9.53 16.01
C LYS A 406 -15.77 -10.94 16.54
N ASP A 407 -16.63 -11.41 17.45
CA ASP A 407 -16.58 -12.77 18.01
C ASP A 407 -16.56 -13.83 16.90
N GLY A 408 -15.51 -14.66 16.88
CA GLY A 408 -15.17 -15.58 15.78
C GLY A 408 -13.71 -15.48 15.32
N THR A 409 -12.94 -14.57 15.90
CA THR A 409 -11.49 -14.39 15.70
C THR A 409 -10.62 -15.08 16.75
N ARG A 410 -11.21 -15.92 17.61
CA ARG A 410 -10.54 -16.67 18.69
C ARG A 410 -10.63 -18.17 18.45
#